data_AF-A0A315ELN1-F1
#
_entry.id   AF-A0A315ELN1-F1
#
_cell.length_a   1.000
_cell.length_b   1.000
_cell.length_c   1.000
_cell.angle_alpha   90.00
_cell.angle_beta   90.00
_cell.angle_gamma   90.00
#
_symmetry.space_group_name_H-M   'P 1'
#
loop_
_entity.id
_entity.type
_entity.pdbx_description
1 polymer ?
#
loop_
_entity_poly.entity_id
_entity_poly.type
_entity_poly.pdbx_seq_one_letter_code
_entity_poly.pdbx_strand_id
1 'polypeptide(L)'
;MNFIKFIPLYFLLLSNFSHAEEVASKFSNDFCLDGRCTKAREVVAKAVSPAILGAVVCKNYDSVRSVISIYNNNFNSQINAMVVGKQANELMNGKSSLPDLSKHGCVFVKSGELMMWNDWWTPTIVRVKLSNGKVFEGVTDPSMIQVVKTELND
;
A
#
# COMPACT_ATOMS: atom_id res chain seq x y z
N MET A 1 -50.36 -1.33 23.97
CA MET A 1 -49.14 -2.13 24.25
C MET A 1 -48.18 -1.94 23.08
N ASN A 2 -47.21 -1.05 23.23
CA ASN A 2 -46.19 -0.77 22.21
C ASN A 2 -44.96 -1.64 22.47
N PHE A 3 -44.69 -2.59 21.57
CA PHE A 3 -43.44 -3.34 21.58
C PHE A 3 -42.38 -2.55 20.80
N ILE A 4 -41.56 -1.80 21.54
CA ILE A 4 -40.29 -1.28 21.02
C ILE A 4 -39.34 -2.48 20.89
N LYS A 5 -39.15 -2.97 19.67
CA LYS A 5 -38.09 -3.94 19.37
C LYS A 5 -36.74 -3.25 19.51
N PHE A 6 -36.03 -3.56 20.58
CA PHE A 6 -34.59 -3.31 20.72
C PHE A 6 -33.86 -4.04 19.60
N ILE A 7 -33.32 -3.28 18.64
CA ILE A 7 -32.32 -3.81 17.69
C ILE A 7 -30.98 -3.78 18.45
N PRO A 8 -30.33 -4.94 18.68
CA PRO A 8 -29.05 -4.96 19.38
C PRO A 8 -27.98 -4.26 18.53
N LEU A 9 -27.23 -3.34 19.15
CA LEU A 9 -26.15 -2.54 18.57
C LEU A 9 -24.99 -3.35 17.93
N TYR A 10 -25.06 -4.67 17.96
CA TYR A 10 -24.05 -5.57 17.39
C TYR A 10 -24.01 -5.55 15.86
N PHE A 11 -25.08 -5.09 15.20
CA PHE A 11 -25.18 -5.10 13.74
C PHE A 11 -24.47 -3.93 13.05
N LEU A 12 -24.01 -2.90 13.77
CA LEU A 12 -23.33 -1.74 13.19
C LEU A 12 -21.80 -1.89 13.13
N LEU A 13 -21.23 -2.96 13.69
CA LEU A 13 -19.78 -3.21 13.65
C LEU A 13 -19.33 -4.18 12.55
N LEU A 14 -20.26 -4.85 11.86
CA LEU A 14 -19.92 -5.78 10.78
C LEU A 14 -20.03 -5.18 9.37
N SER A 15 -20.62 -3.98 9.21
CA SER A 15 -20.74 -3.33 7.90
C SER A 15 -19.43 -2.77 7.34
N ASN A 16 -18.37 -2.68 8.15
CA ASN A 16 -17.04 -2.27 7.68
C ASN A 16 -16.18 -3.43 7.16
N PHE A 17 -16.58 -4.69 7.37
CA PHE A 17 -15.80 -5.84 6.90
C PHE A 17 -16.23 -6.33 5.50
N SER A 18 -17.49 -6.11 5.10
CA SER A 18 -18.00 -6.56 3.80
C SER A 18 -17.52 -5.73 2.60
N HIS A 19 -16.87 -4.58 2.80
CA HIS A 19 -16.30 -3.80 1.67
C HIS A 19 -14.97 -4.36 1.14
N ALA A 20 -14.35 -5.32 1.84
CA ALA A 20 -13.14 -5.99 1.34
C ALA A 20 -13.45 -7.17 0.40
N GLU A 21 -14.64 -7.78 0.53
CA GLU A 21 -15.00 -9.02 -0.18
C GLU A 21 -15.47 -8.79 -1.62
N GLU A 22 -15.97 -7.59 -1.95
CA GLU A 22 -16.51 -7.30 -3.29
C GLU A 22 -15.46 -6.72 -4.27
N VAL A 23 -14.23 -6.48 -3.80
CA VAL A 23 -13.13 -5.96 -4.65
C VAL A 23 -12.41 -7.09 -5.42
N ALA A 24 -12.64 -8.35 -5.05
CA ALA A 24 -12.05 -9.55 -5.66
C ALA A 24 -12.70 -9.96 -6.99
N SER A 25 -13.76 -9.29 -7.44
CA SER A 25 -14.39 -9.60 -8.73
C SER A 25 -13.58 -9.00 -9.90
N LYS A 26 -12.88 -9.87 -10.62
CA LYS A 26 -12.15 -9.67 -11.90
C LYS A 26 -10.86 -8.85 -11.86
N PHE A 27 -10.02 -9.09 -10.87
CA PHE A 27 -8.58 -8.91 -11.10
C PHE A 27 -8.08 -10.15 -11.83
N SER A 28 -7.59 -10.02 -13.07
CA SER A 28 -7.08 -11.19 -13.80
C SER A 28 -5.90 -11.77 -13.03
N ASN A 29 -6.02 -13.03 -12.65
CA ASN A 29 -4.99 -13.78 -11.92
C ASN A 29 -3.79 -14.14 -12.79
N ASP A 30 -3.74 -13.71 -14.06
CA ASP A 30 -2.66 -14.03 -14.99
C ASP A 30 -1.86 -12.77 -15.32
N PHE A 31 -0.55 -12.79 -15.08
CA PHE A 31 0.41 -11.79 -15.56
C PHE A 31 1.01 -12.28 -16.87
N CYS A 32 0.73 -11.60 -17.98
CA CYS A 32 1.26 -11.97 -19.29
C CYS A 32 2.35 -10.99 -19.74
N LEU A 33 3.57 -11.48 -19.88
CA LEU A 33 4.71 -10.74 -20.43
C LEU A 33 5.25 -11.51 -21.65
N ASP A 34 5.36 -10.85 -22.80
CA ASP A 34 5.84 -11.43 -24.06
C ASP A 34 5.21 -12.79 -24.43
N GLY A 35 3.89 -12.91 -24.23
CA GLY A 35 3.12 -14.12 -24.54
C GLY A 35 3.25 -15.25 -23.51
N ARG A 36 4.01 -15.06 -22.42
CA ARG A 36 4.06 -16.01 -21.30
C ARG A 36 3.24 -15.47 -20.13
N CYS A 37 2.24 -16.26 -19.72
CA CYS A 37 1.37 -15.91 -18.60
C CYS A 37 1.75 -16.70 -17.35
N THR A 38 1.84 -16.02 -16.21
CA THR A 38 2.11 -16.63 -14.91
C THR A 38 0.94 -16.38 -13.97
N LYS A 39 0.69 -17.33 -13.07
CA LYS A 39 -0.30 -17.13 -12.02
C LYS A 39 0.23 -16.09 -11.05
N ALA A 40 -0.56 -15.04 -10.88
CA ALA A 40 -0.37 -14.04 -9.87
C ALA A 40 -0.58 -14.66 -8.48
N ARG A 41 0.28 -14.27 -7.53
CA ARG A 41 0.13 -14.56 -6.12
C ARG A 41 -0.48 -13.35 -5.43
N GLU A 42 -1.47 -13.61 -4.58
CA GLU A 42 -2.05 -12.60 -3.71
C GLU A 42 -1.04 -12.21 -2.62
N VAL A 43 -0.81 -10.90 -2.51
CA VAL A 43 0.02 -10.30 -1.47
C VAL A 43 -0.70 -9.08 -0.92
N VAL A 44 -0.34 -8.66 0.28
CA VAL A 44 -0.80 -7.39 0.86
C VAL A 44 0.36 -6.43 0.99
N ALA A 45 0.07 -5.13 0.87
CA ALA A 45 1.04 -4.09 1.14
C ALA A 45 1.41 -4.11 2.63
N LYS A 46 2.70 -3.98 2.91
CA LYS A 46 3.27 -4.04 4.25
C LYS A 46 4.08 -2.79 4.53
N ALA A 47 3.85 -2.18 5.69
CA ALA A 47 4.71 -1.11 6.19
C ALA A 47 6.13 -1.64 6.49
N VAL A 48 7.14 -0.95 5.96
CA VAL A 48 8.57 -1.32 6.13
C VAL A 48 9.34 -0.35 7.00
N SER A 49 8.83 0.86 7.18
CA SER A 49 9.42 1.87 8.05
C SER A 49 8.34 2.79 8.61
N PRO A 50 8.61 3.52 9.71
CA PRO A 50 7.72 4.57 10.20
C PRO A 50 7.44 5.66 9.16
N ALA A 51 8.33 5.82 8.18
CA ALA A 51 8.17 6.79 7.08
C ALA A 51 7.22 6.28 5.97
N ILE A 52 7.07 4.96 5.81
CA ILE A 52 6.31 4.34 4.72
C ILE A 52 5.34 3.30 5.29
N LEU A 53 4.10 3.74 5.52
CA LEU A 53 3.03 2.95 6.13
C LEU A 53 2.26 2.07 5.12
N GLY A 54 2.98 1.44 4.19
CA GLY A 54 2.41 0.68 3.09
C GLY A 54 3.45 0.36 2.02
N ALA A 55 2.99 0.24 0.78
CA ALA A 55 3.85 -0.01 -0.37
C ALA A 55 3.85 1.17 -1.36
N VAL A 56 5.02 1.43 -1.95
CA VAL A 56 5.18 2.38 -3.05
C VAL A 56 5.31 1.58 -4.34
N VAL A 57 4.35 1.73 -5.24
CA VAL A 57 4.37 1.05 -6.54
C VAL A 57 4.63 2.08 -7.64
N CYS A 58 5.71 1.93 -8.39
CA CYS A 58 6.12 2.86 -9.45
C CYS A 58 6.21 2.19 -10.81
N LYS A 59 6.25 2.97 -11.89
CA LYS A 59 6.49 2.42 -13.24
C LYS A 59 7.86 1.76 -13.43
N ASN A 60 8.86 2.16 -12.65
CA ASN A 60 10.22 1.60 -12.68
C ASN A 60 10.86 1.59 -11.29
N TYR A 61 11.89 0.77 -11.11
CA TYR A 61 12.48 0.51 -9.80
C TYR A 61 13.38 1.66 -9.32
N ASP A 62 13.95 2.45 -10.23
CA ASP A 62 14.71 3.66 -9.88
C ASP A 62 13.82 4.72 -9.22
N SER A 63 12.56 4.82 -9.66
CA SER A 63 11.56 5.69 -9.04
C SER A 63 11.18 5.18 -7.65
N VAL A 64 11.06 3.86 -7.46
CA VAL A 64 10.84 3.25 -6.13
C VAL A 64 11.96 3.67 -5.18
N ARG A 65 13.22 3.46 -5.57
CA ARG A 65 14.39 3.81 -4.76
C ARG A 65 14.45 5.30 -4.44
N SER A 66 14.23 6.14 -5.45
CA SER A 66 14.24 7.59 -5.30
C SER A 66 13.16 8.07 -4.32
N VAL A 67 11.94 7.56 -4.46
CA VAL A 67 10.83 7.89 -3.56
C VAL A 67 11.11 7.42 -2.14
N ILE A 68 11.57 6.19 -1.94
CA ILE A 68 11.95 5.67 -0.62
C ILE A 68 13.02 6.54 0.03
N SER A 69 14.04 6.95 -0.73
CA SER A 69 15.09 7.84 -0.23
C SER A 69 14.51 9.18 0.23
N ILE A 70 13.59 9.77 -0.53
CA ILE A 70 12.93 11.02 -0.15
C ILE A 70 12.12 10.85 1.14
N TYR A 71 11.34 9.77 1.28
CA TYR A 71 10.58 9.49 2.50
C TYR A 71 11.49 9.35 3.72
N ASN A 72 12.57 8.57 3.61
CA ASN A 72 13.49 8.35 4.71
C ASN A 72 14.25 9.62 5.09
N ASN A 73 14.70 10.40 4.11
CA ASN A 73 15.38 11.68 4.35
C ASN A 73 14.44 12.68 5.03
N ASN A 74 13.20 12.78 4.55
CA ASN A 74 12.18 13.63 5.16
C ASN A 74 11.90 13.23 6.61
N PHE A 75 11.73 11.94 6.88
CA PHE A 75 11.50 11.43 8.24
C PHE A 75 12.68 11.73 9.16
N ASN A 76 13.91 11.44 8.72
CA ASN A 76 15.12 11.71 9.51
C ASN A 76 15.30 13.21 9.79
N SER A 77 15.04 14.07 8.80
CA SER A 77 15.07 15.52 9.00
C SER A 77 14.04 15.97 10.04
N GLN A 78 12.82 15.42 10.04
CA GLN A 78 11.80 15.76 11.03
C GLN A 78 12.19 15.28 12.44
N ILE A 79 12.69 14.06 12.58
CA ILE A 79 13.16 13.55 13.88
C ILE A 79 14.32 14.40 14.41
N ASN A 80 15.31 14.72 13.57
CA ASN A 80 16.41 15.59 13.97
C ASN A 80 15.92 16.98 14.39
N ALA A 81 14.95 17.55 13.68
CA ALA A 81 14.34 18.82 14.03
C ALA A 81 13.66 18.80 15.40
N MET A 82 12.99 17.70 15.75
CA MET A 82 12.40 17.50 17.08
C MET A 82 13.45 17.41 18.18
N VAL A 83 14.55 16.69 17.94
CA VAL A 83 15.63 16.48 18.94
C VAL A 83 16.44 17.76 19.20
N VAL A 84 16.73 18.55 18.16
CA VAL A 84 17.56 19.78 18.28
C VAL A 84 16.78 20.94 18.92
N GLY A 85 15.47 20.78 19.16
CA GLY A 85 14.65 21.70 19.93
C GLY A 85 13.73 22.59 19.08
N LYS A 86 12.78 23.24 19.76
CA LYS A 86 11.61 23.93 19.14
C LYS A 86 11.99 24.98 18.08
N GLN A 87 13.11 25.68 18.27
CA GLN A 87 13.61 26.73 17.38
C GLN A 87 14.20 26.18 16.07
N ALA A 88 14.92 25.06 16.12
CA ALA A 88 15.39 24.37 14.92
C ALA A 88 14.23 23.69 14.17
N ASN A 89 13.23 23.21 14.93
CA ASN A 89 12.00 22.68 14.37
C ASN A 89 11.21 23.73 13.58
N GLU A 90 11.08 24.96 14.08
CA GLU A 90 10.39 26.05 13.38
C GLU A 90 11.11 26.46 12.08
N LEU A 91 12.45 26.41 12.04
CA LEU A 91 13.24 26.68 10.84
C LEU A 91 13.16 25.55 9.79
N MET A 92 12.96 24.29 10.22
CA MET A 92 12.89 23.12 9.35
C MET A 92 11.45 22.70 8.98
N ASN A 93 10.43 23.08 9.75
CA ASN A 93 9.00 22.73 9.55
C ASN A 93 8.36 23.33 8.29
N GLY A 94 9.12 24.08 7.46
CA GLY A 94 8.57 24.75 6.29
C GLY A 94 8.66 23.99 4.96
N LYS A 95 9.39 22.87 4.87
CA LYS A 95 9.72 22.28 3.54
C LYS A 95 9.70 20.76 3.41
N SER A 96 9.26 20.01 4.42
CA SER A 96 9.13 18.55 4.27
C SER A 96 7.75 18.19 3.76
N SER A 97 7.43 18.55 2.52
CA SER A 97 6.28 17.97 1.84
C SER A 97 6.63 16.54 1.45
N LEU A 98 5.78 15.57 1.78
CA LEU A 98 5.87 14.23 1.22
C LEU A 98 6.00 14.32 -0.32
N PRO A 99 6.81 13.45 -0.95
CA PRO A 99 7.00 13.50 -2.39
C PRO A 99 5.64 13.35 -3.07
N ASP A 100 5.38 14.20 -4.07
CA ASP A 100 4.24 14.01 -4.94
C ASP A 100 4.49 12.78 -5.81
N LEU A 101 3.99 11.63 -5.36
CA LEU A 101 4.17 10.33 -5.99
C LEU A 101 3.76 10.34 -7.47
N SER A 102 2.77 11.15 -7.83
CA SER A 102 2.29 11.27 -9.21
C SER A 102 3.38 11.79 -10.14
N LYS A 103 4.23 12.72 -9.66
CA LYS A 103 5.37 13.26 -10.44
C LYS A 103 6.46 12.23 -10.67
N HIS A 104 6.52 11.20 -9.83
CA HIS A 104 7.46 10.09 -9.95
C HIS A 104 6.85 8.87 -10.66
N GLY A 105 5.62 8.98 -11.19
CA GLY A 105 4.92 7.86 -11.81
C GLY A 105 4.66 6.72 -10.82
N CYS A 106 4.44 7.07 -9.55
CA CYS A 106 4.21 6.16 -8.45
C CYS A 106 2.81 6.32 -7.86
N VAL A 107 2.34 5.27 -7.20
CA VAL A 107 1.13 5.24 -6.39
C VAL A 107 1.46 4.68 -5.02
N PHE A 108 0.74 5.16 -4.01
CA PHE A 108 0.82 4.61 -2.66
C PHE A 108 -0.30 3.61 -2.46
N VAL A 109 0.04 2.47 -1.88
CA VAL A 109 -0.88 1.40 -1.52
C VAL A 109 -0.81 1.25 0.00
N LYS A 110 -1.93 1.41 0.68
CA LYS A 110 -1.94 1.43 2.16
C LYS A 110 -1.61 0.04 2.70
N SER A 111 -0.96 -0.02 3.86
CA SER A 111 -0.72 -1.32 4.52
C SER A 111 -2.03 -2.09 4.68
N GLY A 112 -2.00 -3.38 4.31
CA GLY A 112 -3.17 -4.27 4.30
C GLY A 112 -3.97 -4.28 3.00
N GLU A 113 -3.77 -3.32 2.08
CA GLU A 113 -4.43 -3.37 0.78
C GLU A 113 -3.88 -4.50 -0.10
N LEU A 114 -4.78 -5.17 -0.81
CA LEU A 114 -4.48 -6.32 -1.65
C LEU A 114 -3.78 -5.91 -2.94
N MET A 115 -2.78 -6.69 -3.33
CA MET A 115 -2.03 -6.56 -4.56
C MET A 115 -1.82 -7.94 -5.18
N MET A 116 -1.62 -7.96 -6.49
CA MET A 116 -1.25 -9.17 -7.20
C MET A 116 0.22 -9.10 -7.59
N TRP A 117 1.03 -10.04 -7.13
CA TRP A 117 2.44 -10.16 -7.49
C TRP A 117 2.62 -11.25 -8.55
N ASN A 118 3.42 -11.00 -9.58
CA ASN A 118 3.69 -11.98 -10.63
C ASN A 118 4.60 -13.15 -10.22
N ASP A 119 5.00 -13.23 -8.94
CA ASP A 119 5.86 -14.28 -8.32
C ASP A 119 7.24 -14.44 -9.00
N TRP A 120 7.61 -13.50 -9.87
CA TRP A 120 8.90 -13.47 -10.56
C TRP A 120 9.89 -12.53 -9.88
N TRP A 121 11.17 -12.77 -10.18
CA TRP A 121 12.36 -12.13 -9.62
C TRP A 121 12.34 -10.59 -9.63
N THR A 122 13.21 -9.99 -8.83
CA THR A 122 13.37 -8.54 -8.67
C THR A 122 13.63 -7.82 -10.00
N PRO A 123 12.96 -6.69 -10.28
CA PRO A 123 12.07 -5.97 -9.37
C PRO A 123 10.67 -6.63 -9.26
N THR A 124 10.09 -6.61 -8.05
CA THR A 124 8.77 -7.20 -7.79
C THR A 124 7.70 -6.46 -8.57
N ILE A 125 7.19 -7.07 -9.64
CA ILE A 125 6.10 -6.51 -10.44
C ILE A 125 4.77 -6.82 -9.76
N VAL A 126 4.01 -5.76 -9.47
CA VAL A 126 2.70 -5.86 -8.84
C VAL A 126 1.64 -5.13 -9.64
N ARG A 127 0.41 -5.64 -9.58
CA ARG A 127 -0.80 -4.96 -10.04
C ARG A 127 -1.67 -4.65 -8.84
N VAL A 128 -2.19 -3.42 -8.83
CA VAL A 128 -3.00 -2.89 -7.73
C VAL A 128 -4.27 -2.24 -8.27
N LYS A 129 -5.40 -2.43 -7.58
CA LYS A 129 -6.65 -1.73 -7.87
C LYS A 129 -6.70 -0.49 -6.98
N LEU A 130 -6.63 0.68 -7.60
CA LEU A 130 -6.74 1.94 -6.88
C LEU A 130 -8.18 2.18 -6.44
N SER A 131 -8.38 3.06 -5.45
CA SER A 131 -9.70 3.44 -4.93
C SER A 131 -10.66 4.00 -5.98
N ASN A 132 -10.13 4.57 -7.07
CA ASN A 132 -10.91 5.03 -8.21
C ASN A 132 -11.29 3.90 -9.20
N GLY A 133 -11.02 2.64 -8.87
CA GLY A 133 -11.27 1.47 -9.69
C GLY A 133 -10.23 1.20 -10.79
N LYS A 134 -9.26 2.11 -11.01
CA LYS A 134 -8.21 1.94 -12.02
C LYS A 134 -7.22 0.86 -11.58
N VAL A 135 -6.84 0.00 -12.52
CA VAL A 135 -5.72 -0.94 -12.33
C VAL A 135 -4.40 -0.23 -12.66
N PHE A 136 -3.45 -0.32 -11.76
CA PHE A 136 -2.09 0.16 -11.95
C PHE A 136 -1.12 -1.02 -11.88
N GLU A 137 -0.29 -1.18 -12.91
CA GLU A 137 0.79 -2.16 -12.96
C GLU A 137 2.12 -1.43 -12.82
N GLY A 138 2.98 -1.94 -11.96
CA GLY A 138 4.29 -1.34 -11.71
C GLY A 138 5.18 -2.26 -10.90
N VAL A 139 6.23 -1.70 -10.33
CA VAL A 139 7.19 -2.38 -9.49
C VAL A 139 7.21 -1.79 -8.09
N THR A 140 7.46 -2.63 -7.10
CA THR A 140 7.61 -2.26 -5.69
C THR A 140 8.87 -2.89 -5.11
N ASP A 141 9.27 -2.43 -3.92
CA ASP A 141 10.32 -3.10 -3.17
C ASP A 141 9.78 -4.40 -2.54
N PRO A 142 10.49 -5.54 -2.65
CA PRO A 142 10.03 -6.82 -2.08
C PRO A 142 9.79 -6.77 -0.57
N SER A 143 10.45 -5.87 0.16
CA SER A 143 10.23 -5.74 1.61
C SER A 143 8.83 -5.20 1.93
N MET A 144 8.19 -4.50 0.99
CA MET A 144 6.88 -3.83 1.14
C MET A 144 5.68 -4.73 0.83
N ILE A 145 5.91 -6.02 0.59
CA ILE A 145 4.83 -6.99 0.35
C ILE A 145 4.87 -8.10 1.40
N GLN A 146 3.70 -8.66 1.67
CA GLN A 146 3.55 -9.86 2.49
C GLN A 146 2.63 -10.83 1.77
N VAL A 147 3.08 -12.08 1.63
CA VAL A 147 2.25 -13.15 1.06
C VAL A 147 1.07 -13.41 1.99
N VAL A 148 -0.13 -13.42 1.42
CA VAL A 148 -1.33 -13.88 2.14
C VAL A 148 -1.15 -15.39 2.31
N LYS A 149 -0.90 -15.85 3.54
CA LYS A 149 -0.93 -17.28 3.83
C LYS A 149 -2.38 -17.72 3.67
N THR A 150 -2.66 -18.51 2.65
CA THR A 150 -3.90 -19.29 2.63
C THR A 150 -3.80 -20.25 3.81
N GLU A 151 -4.66 -20.10 4.82
CA GLU A 151 -4.83 -21.13 5.83
C GLU A 151 -5.28 -22.39 5.10
N LEU A 152 -4.35 -23.34 4.94
CA LEU A 152 -4.67 -24.71 4.64
C LEU A 152 -5.45 -25.22 5.86
N ASN A 153 -6.77 -25.27 5.72
CA ASN A 153 -7.58 -26.13 6.58
C ASN A 153 -7.17 -27.57 6.24
N ASP A 154 -6.20 -28.09 7.00
CA ASP A 154 -5.91 -29.52 7.11
C ASP A 154 -6.98 -30.20 7.98
#